data_AF-A0A166HI39-F1
#
_entry.id   AF-A0A166HI39-F1
#
_cell.length_a   1.000
_cell.length_b   1.000
_cell.length_c   1.000
_cell.angle_alpha   90.00
_cell.angle_beta   90.00
_cell.angle_gamma   90.00
#
_symmetry.space_group_name_H-M   'P 1'
#
loop_
_entity.id
_entity.type
_entity.pdbx_description
1 polymer ?
#
loop_
_entity_poly.entity_id
_entity_poly.type
_entity_poly.pdbx_seq_one_letter_code
_entity_poly.pdbx_strand_id
1 'polypeptide(L)'
;RAMDKDILKRLYVFNTAYKDEEGPISRKCKAEEVRVWGGTSLRIMFQLIYILAFLCLLRFDEVLNIQWSWITTDTHNGRYHIKLALPYRKTHQYGDISPFFLYKNTTCPWLCPVKAFAQWIQLHERNNSSMNGYVFRCKVNLKYHSDGCYGMSADSFMECFRNNLLDIGIDPHPYGTHSFRRGGCQYLIMILRWPIMEVCSWAGWSDNFNSPGTIFKYLLSWVDEPSLEWNDYFNPDRCPGEPCSYCRQSCRCA
;
A
#
# COMPACT_ATOMS: atom_id res chain seq x y z
N ARG A 1 13.13 7.01 8.13
CA ARG A 1 13.46 5.57 7.95
C ARG A 1 12.50 4.93 6.96
N ALA A 2 12.96 3.97 6.16
CA ALA A 2 12.09 3.23 5.22
C ALA A 2 11.29 2.16 5.95
N MET A 3 10.05 1.91 5.51
CA MET A 3 9.23 0.82 6.02
C MET A 3 9.66 -0.48 5.36
N ASP A 4 9.94 -1.51 6.16
CA ASP A 4 10.41 -2.80 5.64
C ASP A 4 9.26 -3.80 5.51
N LYS A 5 9.37 -4.75 4.57
CA LYS A 5 8.45 -5.87 4.40
C LYS A 5 8.30 -6.69 5.68
N ASP A 6 9.36 -6.80 6.48
CA ASP A 6 9.35 -7.60 7.72
C ASP A 6 8.59 -6.88 8.83
N ILE A 7 8.64 -5.55 8.86
CA ILE A 7 7.80 -4.76 9.76
C ILE A 7 6.33 -4.88 9.33
N LEU A 8 6.04 -4.79 8.03
CA LEU A 8 4.68 -5.02 7.51
C LEU A 8 4.17 -6.42 7.83
N LYS A 9 5.03 -7.45 7.82
CA LYS A 9 4.68 -8.80 8.25
C LYS A 9 4.32 -8.86 9.73
N ARG A 10 5.11 -8.21 10.60
CA ARG A 10 4.82 -8.14 12.04
C ARG A 10 3.50 -7.41 12.32
N LEU A 11 3.28 -6.27 11.67
CA LEU A 11 2.01 -5.54 11.74
C LEU A 11 0.85 -6.42 11.28
N TYR A 12 0.99 -7.12 10.16
CA TYR A 12 -0.03 -8.04 9.66
C TYR A 12 -0.37 -9.14 10.67
N VAL A 13 0.64 -9.84 11.19
CA VAL A 13 0.44 -10.92 12.17
C VAL A 13 -0.27 -10.38 13.41
N PHE A 14 0.18 -9.26 13.96
CA PHE A 14 -0.44 -8.64 15.12
C PHE A 14 -1.90 -8.23 14.83
N ASN A 15 -2.13 -7.50 13.74
CA ASN A 15 -3.45 -6.97 13.38
C ASN A 15 -4.47 -8.05 13.02
N THR A 16 -4.02 -9.18 12.47
CA THR A 16 -4.90 -10.33 12.19
C THR A 16 -5.18 -11.19 13.41
N ALA A 17 -4.28 -11.22 14.40
CA ALA A 17 -4.49 -11.91 15.67
C ALA A 17 -5.31 -11.09 16.67
N TYR A 18 -5.39 -9.77 16.48
CA TYR A 18 -6.14 -8.86 17.34
C TYR A 18 -7.62 -9.24 17.38
N LYS A 19 -8.18 -9.29 18.59
CA LYS A 19 -9.60 -9.51 18.83
C LYS A 19 -10.12 -8.32 19.63
N ASP A 20 -11.26 -7.78 19.23
CA ASP A 20 -11.94 -6.77 20.02
C ASP A 20 -12.38 -7.41 21.35
N GLU A 21 -12.05 -6.77 22.47
CA GLU A 21 -12.54 -7.20 23.78
C GLU A 21 -14.05 -6.97 23.86
N GLU A 22 -14.81 -8.01 24.18
CA GLU A 22 -16.26 -7.94 24.34
C GLU A 22 -16.59 -7.41 25.75
N GLY A 23 -17.05 -6.15 25.84
CA GLY A 23 -17.58 -5.58 27.09
C GLY A 23 -17.55 -4.05 27.13
N PRO A 24 -18.35 -3.42 28.01
CA PRO A 24 -18.27 -1.98 28.21
C PRO A 24 -16.91 -1.62 28.85
N ILE A 25 -16.07 -0.89 28.11
CA ILE A 25 -14.81 -0.35 28.64
C ILE A 25 -15.16 0.60 29.78
N SER A 26 -14.89 0.17 31.02
CA SER A 26 -15.08 0.98 32.22
C SER A 26 -14.30 2.29 32.11
N ARG A 27 -14.88 3.40 32.60
CA ARG A 27 -14.21 4.71 32.66
C ARG A 27 -12.88 4.65 33.45
N LYS A 28 -12.70 3.64 34.30
CA LYS A 28 -11.48 3.38 35.07
C LYS A 28 -10.36 2.76 34.22
N CYS A 29 -10.66 1.81 33.32
CA CYS A 29 -9.68 1.23 32.38
C CYS A 29 -9.08 2.26 31.42
N LYS A 30 -9.85 3.31 31.04
CA LYS A 30 -9.34 4.42 30.22
C LYS A 30 -8.20 5.22 30.87
N ALA A 31 -8.06 5.17 32.20
CA ALA A 31 -7.09 5.96 32.95
C ALA A 31 -5.78 5.20 33.24
N GLU A 32 -5.81 3.86 33.29
CA GLU A 32 -4.70 3.05 33.80
C GLU A 32 -4.11 2.03 32.79
N GLU A 33 -4.77 1.72 31.67
CA GLU A 33 -4.29 0.71 30.71
C GLU A 33 -3.93 1.29 29.34
N VAL A 34 -2.94 0.66 28.71
CA VAL A 34 -2.43 0.88 27.35
C VAL A 34 -3.58 1.27 26.42
N ARG A 35 -3.59 2.53 25.96
CA ARG A 35 -4.69 3.10 25.17
C ARG A 35 -4.96 2.23 23.94
N VAL A 36 -6.01 1.41 24.01
CA VAL A 36 -6.58 0.74 22.84
C VAL A 36 -6.96 1.82 21.84
N TRP A 37 -6.16 1.97 20.78
CA TRP A 37 -6.29 3.07 19.84
C TRP A 37 -7.22 2.73 18.68
N GLY A 38 -7.39 1.45 18.35
CA GLY A 38 -8.23 1.00 17.26
C GLY A 38 -8.63 -0.47 17.37
N GLY A 39 -9.86 -0.76 16.98
CA GLY A 39 -10.39 -2.12 16.93
C GLY A 39 -10.02 -2.86 15.64
N THR A 40 -10.51 -4.08 15.51
CA THR A 40 -10.24 -4.99 14.38
C THR A 40 -10.51 -4.32 13.02
N SER A 41 -11.60 -3.57 12.92
CA SER A 41 -12.00 -2.90 11.69
C SER A 41 -11.00 -1.86 11.20
N LEU A 42 -10.52 -1.00 12.10
CA LEU A 42 -9.46 -0.03 11.79
C LEU A 42 -8.18 -0.76 11.42
N ARG A 43 -7.79 -1.82 12.13
CA ARG A 43 -6.56 -2.55 11.85
C ARG A 43 -6.55 -3.18 10.45
N ILE A 44 -7.68 -3.74 10.01
CA ILE A 44 -7.84 -4.27 8.63
C ILE A 44 -7.72 -3.13 7.62
N MET A 45 -8.40 -2.00 7.86
CA MET A 45 -8.33 -0.82 7.00
C MET A 45 -6.88 -0.33 6.84
N PHE A 46 -6.15 -0.20 7.95
CA PHE A 46 -4.76 0.25 7.95
C PHE A 46 -3.84 -0.74 7.24
N GLN A 47 -4.08 -2.05 7.34
CA GLN A 47 -3.31 -3.04 6.58
C GLN A 47 -3.44 -2.81 5.07
N LEU A 48 -4.64 -2.50 4.58
CA LEU A 48 -4.86 -2.17 3.17
C LEU A 48 -4.15 -0.86 2.79
N ILE A 49 -4.26 0.19 3.61
CA ILE A 49 -3.54 1.46 3.42
C ILE A 49 -2.03 1.23 3.27
N TYR A 50 -1.45 0.42 4.16
CA TYR A 50 -0.03 0.10 4.14
C TYR A 50 0.41 -0.61 2.86
N ILE A 51 -0.36 -1.61 2.42
CA ILE A 51 -0.06 -2.37 1.22
C ILE A 51 -0.14 -1.47 -0.03
N LEU A 52 -1.17 -0.62 -0.14
CA LEU A 52 -1.29 0.29 -1.28
C LEU A 52 -0.19 1.34 -1.31
N ALA A 53 0.12 1.97 -0.17
CA ALA A 53 1.22 2.94 -0.07
C ALA A 53 2.58 2.32 -0.43
N PHE A 54 2.78 1.06 -0.03
CA PHE A 54 4.02 0.33 -0.24
C PHE A 54 4.17 -0.21 -1.67
N LEU A 55 3.16 -0.91 -2.21
CA LEU A 55 3.26 -1.54 -3.53
C LEU A 55 3.07 -0.55 -4.67
N CYS A 56 2.14 0.41 -4.55
CA CYS A 56 1.87 1.40 -5.60
C CYS A 56 2.73 2.66 -5.48
N LEU A 57 3.64 2.72 -4.50
CA LEU A 57 4.53 3.87 -4.25
C LEU A 57 3.78 5.21 -4.11
N LEU A 58 2.56 5.14 -3.59
CA LEU A 58 1.68 6.27 -3.41
C LEU A 58 2.10 7.11 -2.19
N ARG A 59 1.85 8.41 -2.27
CA ARG A 59 1.89 9.26 -1.08
C ARG A 59 0.62 9.00 -0.24
N PHE A 60 0.67 9.25 1.06
CA PHE A 60 -0.51 9.01 1.90
C PHE A 60 -1.70 9.88 1.57
N ASP A 61 -1.50 11.12 1.14
CA ASP A 61 -2.60 11.94 0.64
C ASP A 61 -3.25 11.31 -0.60
N GLU A 62 -2.48 10.68 -1.49
CA GLU A 62 -3.04 9.94 -2.62
C GLU A 62 -3.83 8.70 -2.14
N VAL A 63 -3.28 7.92 -1.19
CA VAL A 63 -3.93 6.72 -0.67
C VAL A 63 -5.22 7.03 0.10
N LEU A 64 -5.18 7.99 1.02
CA LEU A 64 -6.31 8.32 1.89
C LEU A 64 -7.50 8.91 1.12
N ASN A 65 -7.25 9.48 -0.06
CA ASN A 65 -8.28 10.02 -0.93
C ASN A 65 -8.83 9.02 -1.97
N ILE A 66 -8.39 7.75 -1.95
CA ILE A 66 -8.92 6.73 -2.87
C ILE A 66 -10.42 6.55 -2.64
N GLN A 67 -11.18 6.55 -3.74
CA GLN A 67 -12.61 6.31 -3.76
C GLN A 67 -12.96 4.93 -4.31
N TRP A 68 -14.10 4.40 -3.88
CA TRP A 68 -14.59 3.10 -4.36
C TRP A 68 -14.84 3.07 -5.87
N SER A 69 -15.25 4.19 -6.45
CA SER A 69 -15.47 4.35 -7.90
C SER A 69 -14.20 4.19 -8.75
N TRP A 70 -13.02 4.27 -8.14
CA TRP A 70 -11.72 4.16 -8.81
C TRP A 70 -11.16 2.74 -8.79
N ILE A 71 -11.85 1.82 -8.13
CA ILE A 71 -11.45 0.43 -7.97
C ILE A 71 -12.38 -0.43 -8.80
N THR A 72 -11.80 -1.18 -9.72
CA THR A 72 -12.52 -2.20 -10.47
C THR A 72 -11.81 -3.53 -10.37
N THR A 73 -12.54 -4.61 -10.56
CA THR A 73 -11.99 -5.96 -10.70
C THR A 73 -12.02 -6.33 -12.17
N ASP A 74 -10.89 -6.82 -12.68
CA ASP A 74 -10.76 -7.20 -14.08
C ASP A 74 -9.99 -8.53 -14.18
N THR A 75 -9.98 -9.12 -15.38
CA THR A 75 -9.30 -10.37 -15.67
C THR A 75 -8.27 -10.15 -16.76
N HIS A 76 -7.02 -10.52 -16.48
CA HIS A 76 -5.94 -10.48 -17.47
C HIS A 76 -5.33 -11.88 -17.56
N ASN A 77 -5.25 -12.44 -18.77
CA ASN A 77 -4.75 -13.80 -19.02
C ASN A 77 -5.39 -14.88 -18.14
N GLY A 78 -6.72 -14.78 -17.90
CA GLY A 78 -7.46 -15.72 -17.06
C GLY A 78 -7.26 -15.54 -15.55
N ARG A 79 -6.47 -14.56 -15.09
CA ARG A 79 -6.33 -14.22 -13.68
C ARG A 79 -7.04 -12.93 -13.30
N TYR A 80 -7.78 -13.02 -12.20
CA TYR A 80 -8.37 -11.87 -11.54
C TYR A 80 -7.29 -10.97 -10.93
N HIS A 81 -7.44 -9.67 -11.17
CA HIS A 81 -6.65 -8.63 -10.53
C HIS A 81 -7.53 -7.44 -10.19
N ILE A 82 -7.05 -6.61 -9.27
CA ILE A 82 -7.70 -5.36 -8.90
C ILE A 82 -7.03 -4.24 -9.68
N LYS A 83 -7.83 -3.46 -10.39
CA LYS A 83 -7.41 -2.26 -11.11
C LYS A 83 -7.73 -1.05 -10.24
N LEU A 84 -6.72 -0.25 -9.93
CA LEU A 84 -6.85 1.01 -9.20
C LEU A 84 -6.49 2.17 -10.14
N ALA A 85 -7.49 2.91 -10.61
CA ALA A 85 -7.33 4.03 -11.54
C ALA A 85 -7.44 5.37 -10.80
N LEU A 86 -6.30 6.00 -10.50
CA LEU A 86 -6.30 7.31 -9.84
C LEU A 86 -6.57 8.44 -10.85
N PRO A 87 -7.56 9.32 -10.63
CA PRO A 87 -7.87 10.40 -11.56
C PRO A 87 -6.85 11.54 -11.52
N TYR A 88 -6.09 11.66 -10.42
CA TYR A 88 -5.05 12.68 -10.26
C TYR A 88 -3.88 12.12 -9.46
N ARG A 89 -2.68 12.60 -9.78
CA ARG A 89 -1.47 12.34 -9.00
C ARG A 89 -0.63 13.59 -8.93
N LYS A 90 -0.07 13.87 -7.75
CA LYS A 90 0.81 15.04 -7.56
C LYS A 90 2.07 15.00 -8.42
N THR A 91 2.48 13.81 -8.88
CA THR A 91 3.64 13.66 -9.79
C THR A 91 3.30 13.79 -11.28
N HIS A 92 2.01 13.78 -11.65
CA HIS A 92 1.56 13.94 -13.04
C HIS A 92 0.80 15.25 -13.18
N GLN A 93 1.51 16.33 -13.53
CA GLN A 93 0.88 17.64 -13.75
C GLN A 93 0.23 17.77 -15.16
N TYR A 94 0.53 16.88 -16.11
CA TYR A 94 0.17 17.07 -17.54
C TYR A 94 -0.13 15.79 -18.35
N GLY A 95 -0.40 14.61 -17.75
CA GLY A 95 -0.53 13.37 -18.54
C GLY A 95 -1.54 12.35 -18.01
N ASP A 96 -1.87 11.38 -18.86
CA ASP A 96 -2.69 10.21 -18.53
C ASP A 96 -2.02 9.36 -17.44
N ILE A 97 -2.76 9.09 -16.37
CA ILE A 97 -2.26 8.29 -15.24
C ILE A 97 -2.59 6.84 -15.51
N SER A 98 -1.56 6.03 -15.74
CA SER A 98 -1.74 4.59 -15.89
C SER A 98 -2.25 3.95 -14.59
N PRO A 99 -3.22 3.03 -14.66
CA PRO A 99 -3.87 2.44 -13.48
C PRO A 99 -3.00 1.34 -12.84
N PHE A 100 -3.03 1.18 -11.52
CA PHE A 100 -2.29 0.10 -10.88
C PHE A 100 -3.01 -1.24 -11.00
N PHE A 101 -2.32 -2.24 -11.54
CA PHE A 101 -2.83 -3.61 -11.63
C PHE A 101 -2.25 -4.48 -10.50
N LEU A 102 -3.14 -4.92 -9.61
CA LEU A 102 -2.79 -5.58 -8.35
C LEU A 102 -3.22 -7.04 -8.34
N TYR A 103 -2.23 -7.93 -8.33
CA TYR A 103 -2.44 -9.37 -8.40
C TYR A 103 -2.41 -10.04 -7.02
N LYS A 104 -2.99 -11.23 -6.96
CA LYS A 104 -2.94 -12.08 -5.76
C LYS A 104 -1.50 -12.56 -5.52
N ASN A 105 -0.98 -12.27 -4.33
CA ASN A 105 0.30 -12.80 -3.86
C ASN A 105 0.06 -13.91 -2.83
N THR A 106 0.35 -15.16 -3.20
CA THR A 106 0.21 -16.32 -2.31
C THR A 106 1.45 -16.54 -1.43
N THR A 107 2.63 -16.17 -1.92
CA THR A 107 3.91 -16.35 -1.24
C THR A 107 4.07 -15.42 -0.02
N CYS A 108 3.60 -14.18 -0.15
CA CYS A 108 3.63 -13.18 0.91
C CYS A 108 2.21 -12.68 1.21
N PRO A 109 1.38 -13.43 1.98
CA PRO A 109 0.00 -13.06 2.26
C PRO A 109 -0.18 -11.69 2.91
N TRP A 110 0.83 -11.22 3.67
CA TRP A 110 0.84 -9.91 4.34
C TRP A 110 1.05 -8.73 3.37
N LEU A 111 1.55 -9.00 2.15
CA LEU A 111 1.68 -8.05 1.05
C LEU A 111 0.72 -8.36 -0.10
N CYS A 112 -0.33 -9.15 0.16
CA CYS A 112 -1.29 -9.52 -0.89
C CYS A 112 -2.40 -8.47 -0.99
N PRO A 113 -2.42 -7.61 -2.03
CA PRO A 113 -3.42 -6.56 -2.16
C PRO A 113 -4.83 -7.14 -2.32
N VAL A 114 -4.97 -8.20 -3.12
CA VAL A 114 -6.27 -8.88 -3.33
C VAL A 114 -6.84 -9.42 -2.02
N LYS A 115 -5.99 -10.01 -1.16
CA LYS A 115 -6.43 -10.50 0.15
C LYS A 115 -6.85 -9.36 1.07
N ALA A 116 -6.07 -8.28 1.11
CA ALA A 116 -6.37 -7.11 1.95
C ALA A 116 -7.67 -6.42 1.52
N PHE A 117 -7.89 -6.26 0.20
CA PHE A 117 -9.15 -5.75 -0.33
C PHE A 117 -10.32 -6.66 0.00
N ALA A 118 -10.19 -7.98 -0.20
CA ALA A 118 -11.27 -8.92 0.13
C ALA A 118 -11.66 -8.87 1.62
N GLN A 119 -10.68 -8.79 2.52
CA GLN A 119 -10.94 -8.63 3.96
C GLN A 119 -11.65 -7.31 4.27
N TRP A 120 -11.29 -6.23 3.59
CA TRP A 120 -11.91 -4.92 3.77
C TRP A 120 -13.35 -4.87 3.23
N ILE A 121 -13.58 -5.41 2.04
CA ILE A 121 -14.91 -5.54 1.41
C ILE A 121 -15.83 -6.38 2.28
N GLN A 122 -15.37 -7.55 2.73
CA GLN A 122 -16.17 -8.44 3.59
C GLN A 122 -16.56 -7.76 4.90
N LEU A 123 -15.69 -6.91 5.46
CA LEU A 123 -16.00 -6.15 6.66
C LEU A 123 -17.04 -5.06 6.39
N HIS A 124 -16.96 -4.39 5.24
CA HIS A 124 -17.99 -3.44 4.79
C HIS A 124 -19.36 -4.09 4.65
N GLU A 125 -19.41 -5.28 4.02
CA GLU A 125 -20.64 -6.07 3.86
C GLU A 125 -21.23 -6.48 5.21
N ARG A 126 -20.40 -7.02 6.12
CA ARG A 126 -20.84 -7.40 7.47
C ARG A 126 -21.40 -6.23 8.28
N ASN A 127 -20.84 -5.03 8.09
CA ASN A 127 -21.27 -3.83 8.78
C ASN A 127 -22.41 -3.10 8.04
N ASN A 128 -22.99 -3.68 6.98
CA ASN A 128 -23.99 -3.05 6.11
C ASN A 128 -23.61 -1.62 5.68
N SER A 129 -22.32 -1.41 5.45
CA SER A 129 -21.77 -0.11 5.07
C SER A 129 -21.81 0.04 3.56
N SER A 130 -22.34 1.16 3.06
CA SER A 130 -22.33 1.47 1.63
C SER A 130 -20.90 1.46 1.08
N MET A 131 -20.68 0.96 -0.14
CA MET A 131 -19.39 1.05 -0.84
C MET A 131 -19.37 2.29 -1.75
N ASN A 132 -19.54 3.46 -1.15
CA ASN A 132 -19.52 4.75 -1.84
C ASN A 132 -18.50 5.70 -1.19
N GLY A 133 -18.09 6.72 -1.95
CA GLY A 133 -17.13 7.74 -1.50
C GLY A 133 -15.75 7.16 -1.19
N TYR A 134 -15.15 7.64 -0.10
CA TYR A 134 -13.82 7.24 0.33
C TYR A 134 -13.76 5.77 0.75
N VAL A 135 -12.71 5.07 0.30
CA VAL A 135 -12.36 3.72 0.73
C VAL A 135 -11.88 3.71 2.18
N PHE A 136 -11.10 4.72 2.56
CA PHE A 136 -10.52 4.86 3.88
C PHE A 136 -11.22 5.98 4.64
N ARG A 137 -12.10 5.58 5.56
CA ARG A 137 -13.00 6.50 6.25
C ARG A 137 -12.40 7.00 7.54
N CYS A 138 -12.84 8.18 7.99
CA CYS A 138 -12.32 8.79 9.20
C CYS A 138 -12.54 7.89 10.42
N LYS A 139 -11.61 7.96 11.37
CA LYS A 139 -11.68 7.22 12.62
C LYS A 139 -12.71 7.87 13.55
N VAL A 140 -13.60 7.04 14.09
CA VAL A 140 -14.55 7.42 15.14
C VAL A 140 -14.40 6.43 16.29
N ASN A 141 -13.88 6.91 17.42
CA ASN A 141 -13.52 6.07 18.57
C ASN A 141 -12.57 4.92 18.16
N LEU A 142 -13.04 3.67 18.27
CA LEU A 142 -12.30 2.45 17.94
C LEU A 142 -12.64 1.90 16.54
N LYS A 143 -13.54 2.55 15.80
CA LYS A 143 -14.04 2.11 14.48
C LYS A 143 -13.82 3.20 13.43
N TYR A 144 -14.29 2.95 12.22
CA TYR A 144 -14.36 3.93 11.13
C TYR A 144 -15.78 4.47 10.96
N HIS A 145 -15.92 5.63 10.34
CA HIS A 145 -17.20 6.28 10.07
C HIS A 145 -18.05 5.50 9.05
N SER A 146 -19.36 5.42 9.25
CA SER A 146 -20.27 4.66 8.37
C SER A 146 -20.60 5.38 7.06
N ASP A 147 -20.57 6.71 7.05
CA ASP A 147 -20.73 7.52 5.84
C ASP A 147 -19.40 7.62 5.07
N GLY A 148 -19.46 7.33 3.76
CA GLY A 148 -18.34 7.40 2.82
C GLY A 148 -17.90 8.81 2.44
N CYS A 149 -18.62 9.86 2.85
CA CYS A 149 -18.23 11.25 2.59
C CYS A 149 -17.05 11.72 3.46
N TYR A 150 -16.78 11.02 4.58
CA TYR A 150 -15.75 11.41 5.53
C TYR A 150 -14.49 10.57 5.37
N GLY A 151 -13.53 11.09 4.59
CA GLY A 151 -12.21 10.50 4.41
C GLY A 151 -11.31 10.65 5.64
N MET A 152 -10.34 9.75 5.78
CA MET A 152 -9.34 9.83 6.83
C MET A 152 -8.35 10.98 6.59
N SER A 153 -8.10 11.79 7.62
CA SER A 153 -7.07 12.84 7.57
C SER A 153 -5.66 12.27 7.75
N ALA A 154 -4.65 12.97 7.22
CA ALA A 154 -3.25 12.58 7.38
C ALA A 154 -2.81 12.55 8.85
N ASP A 155 -3.29 13.47 9.68
CA ASP A 155 -2.95 13.52 11.11
C ASP A 155 -3.55 12.34 11.87
N SER A 156 -4.83 12.02 11.61
CA SER A 156 -5.49 10.85 12.21
C SER A 156 -4.82 9.55 11.78
N PHE A 157 -4.44 9.46 10.50
CA PHE A 157 -3.64 8.35 9.99
C PHE A 157 -2.31 8.24 10.74
N MET A 158 -1.57 9.34 10.88
CA MET A 158 -0.25 9.34 11.52
C MET A 158 -0.34 8.95 12.99
N GLU A 159 -1.32 9.46 13.73
CA GLU A 159 -1.55 9.07 15.13
C GLU A 159 -1.77 7.55 15.25
N CYS A 160 -2.70 7.02 14.47
CA CYS A 160 -3.03 5.60 14.46
C CYS A 160 -1.85 4.72 14.03
N PHE A 161 -1.12 5.14 13.00
CA PHE A 161 0.06 4.43 12.52
C PHE A 161 1.15 4.34 13.59
N ARG A 162 1.42 5.45 14.31
CA ARG A 162 2.40 5.44 15.40
C ARG A 162 1.99 4.47 16.51
N ASN A 163 0.71 4.46 16.87
CA ASN A 163 0.20 3.51 17.87
C ASN A 163 0.28 2.05 17.39
N ASN A 164 0.01 1.79 16.10
CA ASN A 164 0.16 0.45 15.51
C ASN A 164 1.62 -0.04 15.53
N LEU A 165 2.60 0.86 15.36
CA LEU A 165 4.01 0.52 15.51
C LEU A 165 4.37 0.21 16.97
N LEU A 166 3.82 0.97 17.92
CA LEU A 166 4.03 0.72 19.35
C LEU A 166 3.46 -0.64 19.78
N ASP A 167 2.33 -1.06 19.22
CA ASP A 167 1.74 -2.39 19.48
C ASP A 167 2.70 -3.55 19.18
N ILE A 168 3.58 -3.37 18.19
CA ILE A 168 4.61 -4.37 17.84
C ILE A 168 5.99 -4.03 18.41
N GLY A 169 6.08 -3.08 19.33
CA GLY A 169 7.33 -2.69 20.00
C GLY A 169 8.33 -1.98 19.10
N ILE A 170 7.87 -1.24 18.08
CA ILE A 170 8.73 -0.45 17.20
C ILE A 170 8.58 1.04 17.55
N ASP A 171 9.71 1.72 17.76
CA ASP A 171 9.73 3.17 17.92
C ASP A 171 9.18 3.85 16.65
N PRO A 172 8.09 4.63 16.76
CA PRO A 172 7.48 5.30 15.62
C PRO A 172 8.20 6.57 15.18
N HIS A 173 9.05 7.17 16.01
CA HIS A 173 9.70 8.46 15.74
C HIS A 173 10.40 8.56 14.37
N PRO A 174 11.18 7.56 13.90
CA PRO A 174 11.88 7.66 12.62
C PRO A 174 10.97 7.41 11.41
N TYR A 175 9.68 7.11 11.59
CA TYR A 175 8.73 6.81 10.52
C TYR A 175 7.77 7.97 10.26
N GLY A 176 7.56 8.25 8.98
CA GLY A 176 6.69 9.32 8.52
C GLY A 176 5.94 8.93 7.25
N THR A 177 5.24 9.90 6.67
CA THR A 177 4.40 9.67 5.49
C THR A 177 5.17 9.18 4.26
N HIS A 178 6.47 9.45 4.17
CA HIS A 178 7.31 8.95 3.08
C HIS A 178 7.93 7.57 3.33
N SER A 179 7.78 7.00 4.53
CA SER A 179 8.44 5.74 4.89
C SER A 179 8.01 4.56 4.02
N PHE A 180 6.73 4.51 3.64
CA PHE A 180 6.16 3.41 2.83
C PHE A 180 6.58 3.49 1.38
N ARG A 181 6.51 4.68 0.77
CA ARG A 181 7.00 4.90 -0.59
C ARG A 181 8.50 4.60 -0.72
N ARG A 182 9.30 5.01 0.26
CA ARG A 182 10.74 4.66 0.31
C ARG A 182 10.96 3.16 0.48
N GLY A 183 10.22 2.53 1.39
CA GLY A 183 10.26 1.10 1.66
C GLY A 183 9.86 0.24 0.47
N GLY A 184 8.77 0.61 -0.21
CA GLY A 184 8.29 -0.02 -1.41
C GLY A 184 9.31 0.06 -2.54
N CYS A 185 9.92 1.22 -2.74
CA CYS A 185 10.97 1.40 -3.75
C CYS A 185 12.17 0.48 -3.45
N GLN A 186 12.61 0.43 -2.19
CA GLN A 186 13.67 -0.50 -1.77
C GLN A 186 13.27 -1.97 -1.97
N TYR A 187 12.02 -2.34 -1.68
CA TYR A 187 11.52 -3.69 -1.89
C TYR A 187 11.51 -4.09 -3.36
N LEU A 188 11.00 -3.22 -4.24
CA LEU A 188 10.97 -3.47 -5.69
C LEU A 188 12.38 -3.65 -6.25
N ILE A 189 13.33 -2.79 -5.88
CA ILE A 189 14.71 -2.83 -6.39
C ILE A 189 15.52 -3.96 -5.74
N MET A 190 15.52 -4.06 -4.41
CA MET A 190 16.46 -4.92 -3.69
C MET A 190 15.95 -6.36 -3.55
N ILE A 191 14.63 -6.55 -3.46
CA ILE A 191 14.02 -7.87 -3.25
C ILE A 191 13.45 -8.41 -4.56
N LEU A 192 12.65 -7.63 -5.28
CA LEU A 192 12.07 -8.06 -6.55
C LEU A 192 12.99 -7.84 -7.75
N ARG A 193 14.12 -7.14 -7.57
CA ARG A 193 15.13 -6.89 -8.61
C ARG A 193 14.56 -6.21 -9.85
N TRP A 194 13.60 -5.31 -9.66
CA TRP A 194 13.10 -4.49 -10.75
C TRP A 194 14.18 -3.50 -11.19
N PRO A 195 14.41 -3.35 -12.51
CA PRO A 195 15.15 -2.24 -13.05
C PRO A 195 14.63 -0.90 -12.52
N ILE A 196 15.52 0.07 -12.32
CA ILE A 196 15.14 1.40 -11.80
C ILE A 196 14.11 2.06 -12.73
N MET A 197 14.23 1.87 -14.04
CA MET A 197 13.27 2.38 -15.03
C MET A 197 11.87 1.82 -14.82
N GLU A 198 11.73 0.52 -14.60
CA GLU A 198 10.45 -0.12 -14.28
C GLU A 198 9.83 0.47 -13.01
N VAL A 199 10.65 0.72 -11.99
CA VAL A 199 10.19 1.34 -10.74
C VAL A 199 9.74 2.78 -10.96
N CYS A 200 10.50 3.59 -11.70
CA CYS A 200 10.14 4.98 -12.02
C CYS A 200 8.84 5.04 -12.83
N SER A 201 8.73 4.18 -13.85
CA SER A 201 7.54 4.03 -14.69
C SER A 201 6.33 3.66 -13.83
N TRP A 202 6.39 2.55 -13.09
CA TRP A 202 5.33 2.13 -12.16
C TRP A 202 4.95 3.21 -11.14
N ALA A 203 5.94 3.93 -10.60
CA ALA A 203 5.71 4.96 -9.62
C ALA A 203 5.14 6.25 -10.20
N GLY A 204 5.01 6.37 -11.53
CA GLY A 204 4.57 7.57 -12.23
C GLY A 204 5.48 8.76 -11.94
N TRP A 205 6.80 8.55 -11.99
CA TRP A 205 7.80 9.61 -11.83
C TRP A 205 8.24 10.04 -13.23
N SER A 206 8.11 11.35 -13.51
CA SER A 206 8.46 11.90 -14.81
C SER A 206 9.97 11.91 -15.06
N ASP A 207 10.34 11.91 -16.34
CA ASP A 207 11.71 12.13 -16.83
C ASP A 207 12.15 13.59 -16.68
N ASN A 208 11.23 14.47 -16.25
CA ASN A 208 11.54 15.86 -15.88
C ASN A 208 12.26 15.88 -14.53
N PHE A 209 13.49 15.43 -14.64
CA PHE A 209 14.53 15.37 -13.64
C PHE A 209 15.07 16.77 -13.32
N ASN A 210 14.18 17.70 -13.00
CA ASN A 210 14.56 19.05 -12.58
C ASN A 210 15.16 19.08 -11.17
N SER A 211 15.12 17.95 -10.43
CA SER A 211 15.80 17.81 -9.12
C SER A 211 16.03 16.36 -8.61
N PRO A 212 16.15 15.29 -9.41
CA PRO A 212 16.76 14.07 -8.91
C PRO A 212 18.27 14.33 -8.78
N GLY A 213 18.93 13.60 -7.88
CA GLY A 213 20.39 13.68 -7.78
C GLY A 213 21.02 13.43 -9.16
N THR A 214 22.11 14.15 -9.45
CA THR A 214 22.93 14.09 -10.68
C THR A 214 23.07 12.67 -11.26
N ILE A 215 23.14 11.65 -10.41
CA ILE A 215 23.23 10.24 -10.80
C ILE A 215 22.05 9.73 -11.65
N PHE A 216 20.81 10.16 -11.39
CA PHE A 216 19.65 9.69 -12.17
C PHE A 216 19.67 10.20 -13.60
N LYS A 217 20.20 11.40 -13.85
CA LYS A 217 20.39 11.94 -15.21
C LYS A 217 21.39 11.14 -16.03
N TYR A 218 22.31 10.43 -15.38
CA TYR A 218 23.28 9.56 -16.04
C TYR A 218 22.82 8.11 -16.15
N LEU A 219 21.83 7.70 -15.35
CA LEU A 219 21.29 6.34 -15.34
C LEU A 219 20.05 6.17 -16.22
N LEU A 220 19.29 7.25 -16.44
CA LEU A 220 18.02 7.23 -17.17
C LEU A 220 18.04 8.29 -18.27
N SER A 221 17.85 7.85 -19.51
CA SER A 221 17.76 8.68 -20.69
C SER A 221 16.31 8.84 -21.13
N TRP A 222 15.99 9.96 -21.78
CA TRP A 222 14.65 10.22 -22.34
C TRP A 222 14.25 9.27 -23.49
N VAL A 223 15.21 8.50 -24.02
CA VAL A 223 14.96 7.44 -25.03
C VAL A 223 14.82 6.05 -24.42
N ASP A 224 14.99 5.90 -23.10
CA ASP A 224 14.86 4.61 -22.44
C ASP A 224 13.36 4.31 -22.24
N GLU A 225 12.77 3.54 -23.17
CA GLU A 225 11.37 3.12 -23.05
C GLU A 225 11.22 1.95 -22.05
N PRO A 226 10.20 1.96 -21.18
CA PRO A 226 9.85 0.80 -20.38
C PRO A 226 9.54 -0.39 -21.30
N SER A 227 10.27 -1.49 -21.15
CA SER A 227 10.09 -2.67 -21.98
C SER A 227 8.87 -3.54 -21.62
N LEU A 228 8.09 -3.12 -20.62
CA LEU A 228 6.98 -3.89 -20.07
C LEU A 228 5.62 -3.33 -20.44
N GLU A 229 4.71 -4.24 -20.80
CA GLU A 229 3.29 -3.94 -20.76
C GLU A 229 2.86 -3.63 -19.33
N TRP A 230 1.98 -2.63 -19.19
CA TRP A 230 1.63 -2.09 -17.88
C TRP A 230 0.90 -3.10 -16.96
N ASN A 231 0.22 -4.10 -17.53
CA ASN A 231 -0.41 -5.19 -16.76
C ASN A 231 0.61 -6.15 -16.13
N ASP A 232 1.83 -6.20 -16.65
CA ASP A 232 2.77 -7.28 -16.34
C ASP A 232 3.69 -7.04 -15.15
N TYR A 233 3.68 -5.83 -14.57
CA TYR A 233 4.54 -5.44 -13.45
C TYR A 233 4.45 -6.42 -12.25
N PHE A 234 3.25 -6.69 -11.77
CA PHE A 234 2.99 -7.62 -10.65
C PHE A 234 2.37 -8.94 -11.07
N ASN A 235 2.27 -9.21 -12.38
CA ASN A 235 1.68 -10.43 -12.90
C ASN A 235 2.53 -11.67 -12.49
N PRO A 236 1.98 -12.61 -11.70
CA PRO A 236 2.72 -13.79 -11.25
C PRO A 236 2.94 -14.84 -12.35
N ASP A 237 2.21 -14.77 -13.46
CA ASP A 237 2.34 -15.71 -14.59
C ASP A 237 3.39 -15.29 -15.61
N ARG A 238 3.93 -14.08 -15.45
CA ARG A 238 4.98 -13.60 -16.35
C ARG A 238 6.17 -14.55 -16.27
N CYS A 239 6.65 -14.99 -17.44
CA CYS A 239 7.86 -15.80 -17.52
C CYS A 239 9.00 -15.10 -16.76
N PRO A 240 9.65 -15.80 -15.79
CA PRO A 240 10.85 -15.27 -15.16
C PRO A 240 11.88 -14.97 -16.24
N GLY A 241 12.57 -13.82 -16.14
CA GLY A 241 13.75 -13.55 -16.96
C GLY A 241 14.84 -14.60 -16.74
N GLU A 242 15.85 -14.64 -17.61
CA GLU A 242 16.91 -15.64 -17.50
C GLU A 242 17.58 -15.56 -16.10
N PRO A 243 17.88 -16.71 -15.47
CA PRO A 243 18.55 -16.72 -14.18
C PRO A 243 19.93 -16.08 -14.30
N CYS A 244 20.20 -15.12 -13.41
CA CYS A 244 21.50 -14.45 -13.37
C CYS A 244 22.60 -15.50 -13.16
N SER A 245 23.61 -15.49 -14.03
CA SER A 245 24.73 -16.44 -14.00
C SER A 245 25.52 -16.42 -12.69
N TYR A 246 25.51 -15.30 -11.98
CA TYR A 246 26.24 -15.11 -10.72
C TYR A 246 25.43 -15.56 -9.48
N CYS A 247 24.19 -15.08 -9.33
CA CYS A 247 23.39 -15.36 -8.13
C CYS A 247 22.37 -16.49 -8.29
N ARG A 248 22.20 -17.05 -9.51
CA ARG A 248 21.27 -18.12 -9.89
C ARG A 248 19.80 -17.86 -9.56
N GLN A 249 19.45 -16.65 -9.15
CA GLN A 249 18.06 -16.23 -9.04
C GLN A 249 17.61 -15.75 -10.42
N SER A 250 16.38 -16.11 -10.82
CA SER A 250 15.69 -15.48 -11.94
C SER A 250 15.59 -13.98 -11.67
N CYS A 251 16.46 -13.18 -12.26
CA CYS A 251 16.33 -11.73 -12.21
C CYS A 251 15.47 -11.29 -13.40
N ARG A 252 14.75 -10.19 -13.25
CA ARG A 252 14.05 -9.53 -14.36
C ARG A 252 14.99 -8.71 -15.25
N CYS A 253 16.30 -8.89 -15.06
CA CYS A 253 17.39 -8.07 -15.58
C CYS A 253 18.14 -8.75 -16.74
N ALA A 254 17.67 -9.92 -17.19
CA ALA A 254 18.19 -10.65 -18.34
C ALA A 254 17.06 -10.84 -19.35
#